data_AF-A0A1X2HDI1-F1
#
_entry.id   AF-A0A1X2HDI1-F1
#
_cell.length_a   1.000
_cell.length_b   1.000
_cell.length_c   1.000
_cell.angle_alpha   90.00
_cell.angle_beta   90.00
_cell.angle_gamma   90.00
#
_symmetry.space_group_name_H-M   'P 1'
#
loop_
_entity.id
_entity.type
_entity.pdbx_description
1 polymer ?
#
loop_
_entity_poly.entity_id
_entity_poly.type
_entity_poly.pdbx_seq_one_letter_code
_entity_poly.pdbx_strand_id
1 'polypeptide(L)'
;MPPASSPSKPLRGFKKYAQQFRDKPASYMTTFAALHEITAIVPLPLVYYGLEYSGLQVPLPEEAVAEGNRIMSKLRSRYGFDPIDPDSRLMVNLATSYAVVKVLMPVRLAASAAMTPFFAERLSRLFRSLFNNKRKN
;
A
#
# COMPACT_ATOMS: atom_id res chain seq x y z
N MET A 1 14.10 -55.94 1.60
CA MET A 1 14.73 -54.60 1.51
C MET A 1 13.75 -53.68 0.80
N PRO A 2 13.21 -52.62 1.44
CA PRO A 2 12.45 -51.60 0.73
C PRO A 2 13.41 -50.74 -0.13
N PRO A 3 13.01 -50.30 -1.33
CA PRO A 3 13.83 -49.44 -2.17
C PRO A 3 14.04 -48.07 -1.52
N ALA A 4 15.28 -47.58 -1.53
CA ALA A 4 15.65 -46.26 -1.06
C ALA A 4 14.87 -45.18 -1.84
N SER A 5 14.16 -44.32 -1.12
CA SER A 5 13.44 -43.19 -1.70
C SER A 5 14.41 -42.19 -2.33
N SER A 6 14.23 -41.92 -3.62
CA SER A 6 15.05 -40.96 -4.37
C SER A 6 14.94 -39.55 -3.76
N PRO A 7 16.05 -38.81 -3.59
CA PRO A 7 16.00 -37.44 -3.05
C PRO A 7 15.22 -36.53 -4.01
N SER A 8 14.19 -35.86 -3.51
CA SER A 8 13.39 -34.92 -4.29
C SER A 8 14.25 -33.71 -4.71
N LYS A 9 14.24 -33.37 -6.00
CA LYS A 9 14.98 -32.20 -6.52
C LYS A 9 14.47 -30.91 -5.86
N PRO A 10 15.36 -30.00 -5.41
CA PRO A 10 14.95 -28.73 -4.81
C PRO A 10 14.20 -27.88 -5.84
N LEU A 11 13.03 -27.39 -5.44
CA LEU A 11 12.18 -26.54 -6.28
C LEU A 11 12.85 -25.18 -6.48
N ARG A 12 12.98 -24.74 -7.73
CA ARG A 12 13.61 -23.47 -8.11
C ARG A 12 12.61 -22.53 -8.81
N GLY A 13 12.84 -21.23 -8.67
CA GLY A 13 12.08 -20.18 -9.35
C GLY A 13 10.58 -20.22 -9.05
N PHE A 14 9.76 -19.98 -10.09
CA PHE A 14 8.29 -19.93 -10.00
C PHE A 14 7.64 -21.19 -9.42
N LYS A 15 8.24 -22.38 -9.59
CA LYS A 15 7.71 -23.63 -9.02
C LYS A 15 7.74 -23.63 -7.50
N LYS A 16 8.76 -23.02 -6.89
CA LYS A 16 8.85 -22.86 -5.42
C LYS A 16 7.78 -21.89 -4.92
N TYR A 17 7.58 -20.77 -5.61
CA TYR A 17 6.54 -19.78 -5.28
C TYR A 17 5.14 -20.39 -5.34
N ALA A 18 4.82 -21.10 -6.43
CA ALA A 18 3.54 -21.75 -6.60
C ALA A 18 3.26 -22.81 -5.52
N GLN A 19 4.30 -23.55 -5.11
CA GLN A 19 4.17 -24.57 -4.07
C GLN A 19 4.03 -23.96 -2.67
N GLN A 20 4.82 -22.94 -2.33
CA GLN A 20 4.68 -22.23 -1.05
C GLN A 20 3.31 -21.54 -0.89
N PHE A 21 2.75 -21.01 -1.99
CA PHE A 21 1.41 -20.42 -1.99
C PHE A 21 0.34 -21.49 -1.76
N ARG A 22 0.48 -22.68 -2.36
CA ARG A 22 -0.43 -23.81 -2.19
C ARG A 22 -0.43 -24.35 -0.75
N ASP A 23 0.74 -24.37 -0.12
CA ASP A 23 0.89 -24.91 1.23
C ASP A 23 0.30 -23.99 2.31
N LYS A 24 0.30 -22.66 2.10
CA LYS A 24 -0.20 -21.64 3.06
C LYS A 24 -0.92 -20.46 2.40
N PRO A 25 -2.06 -20.69 1.71
CA PRO A 25 -2.72 -19.67 0.89
C PRO A 25 -3.20 -18.46 1.72
N ALA A 26 -3.81 -18.70 2.88
CA ALA A 26 -4.34 -17.64 3.72
C ALA A 26 -3.24 -16.66 4.21
N SER A 27 -2.08 -17.17 4.63
CA SER A 27 -0.97 -16.33 5.12
C SER A 27 -0.37 -15.46 4.03
N TYR A 28 -0.33 -15.95 2.79
CA TYR A 28 0.17 -15.19 1.65
C TYR A 28 -0.84 -14.13 1.22
N MET A 29 -2.13 -14.46 1.18
CA MET A 29 -3.18 -13.49 0.87
C MET A 29 -3.24 -12.35 1.89
N THR A 30 -3.18 -12.66 3.19
CA THR A 30 -3.21 -11.61 4.24
C THR A 30 -1.95 -10.74 4.20
N THR A 31 -0.78 -11.35 3.98
CA THR A 31 0.47 -10.60 3.84
C THR A 31 0.45 -9.71 2.59
N PHE A 32 -0.04 -10.23 1.46
CA PHE A 32 -0.20 -9.46 0.23
C PHE A 32 -1.15 -8.28 0.43
N ALA A 33 -2.32 -8.50 1.03
CA ALA A 33 -3.28 -7.43 1.31
C ALA A 33 -2.68 -6.36 2.23
N ALA A 34 -2.01 -6.75 3.32
CA ALA A 34 -1.34 -5.81 4.20
C ALA A 34 -0.27 -4.97 3.47
N LEU A 35 0.56 -5.61 2.64
CA LEU A 35 1.55 -4.90 1.82
C LEU A 35 0.88 -3.99 0.77
N HIS A 36 -0.23 -4.42 0.17
CA HIS A 36 -1.02 -3.63 -0.77
C HIS A 36 -1.58 -2.36 -0.12
N GLU A 37 -2.08 -2.46 1.10
CA GLU A 37 -2.60 -1.32 1.86
C GLU A 37 -1.48 -0.35 2.27
N ILE A 38 -0.35 -0.86 2.76
CA ILE A 38 0.81 -0.02 3.13
C ILE A 38 1.32 0.74 1.90
N THR A 39 1.44 0.05 0.76
CA THR A 39 1.82 0.68 -0.51
C THR A 39 0.72 1.56 -1.11
N ALA A 40 -0.49 1.60 -0.54
CA ALA A 40 -1.52 2.59 -0.86
C ALA A 40 -1.39 3.85 0.01
N ILE A 41 -1.16 3.66 1.31
CA ILE A 41 -1.19 4.72 2.32
C ILE A 41 0.10 5.51 2.31
N VAL A 42 1.28 4.87 2.27
CA VAL A 42 2.58 5.55 2.39
C VAL A 42 2.90 6.47 1.20
N PRO A 43 2.61 6.09 -0.06
CA PRO A 43 2.90 6.96 -1.20
C PRO A 43 2.02 8.23 -1.24
N LEU A 44 0.83 8.22 -0.63
CA LEU A 44 -0.08 9.36 -0.62
C LEU A 44 0.57 10.63 0.00
N PRO A 45 1.02 10.63 1.27
CA PRO A 45 1.70 11.78 1.86
C PRO A 45 3.06 12.03 1.21
N LEU A 46 3.77 10.99 0.75
CA LEU A 46 5.07 11.16 0.08
C LEU A 46 4.93 11.98 -1.21
N VAL A 47 3.94 11.65 -2.05
CA VAL A 47 3.68 12.39 -3.28
C VAL A 47 3.14 13.78 -2.96
N TYR A 48 2.24 13.91 -1.98
CA TYR A 48 1.69 15.20 -1.57
C TYR A 48 2.78 16.18 -1.12
N TYR A 49 3.62 15.78 -0.17
CA TYR A 49 4.73 16.61 0.28
C TYR A 49 5.79 16.81 -0.79
N GLY A 50 5.96 15.84 -1.71
CA GLY A 50 6.81 16.00 -2.88
C GLY A 50 6.32 17.09 -3.83
N LEU A 51 5.01 17.14 -4.12
CA LEU A 51 4.39 18.19 -4.93
C LEU A 51 4.50 19.55 -4.25
N GLU A 52 4.21 19.60 -2.95
CA GLU A 52 4.30 20.83 -2.14
C GLU A 52 5.74 21.37 -2.07
N TYR A 53 6.72 20.50 -1.80
CA TYR A 53 8.14 20.88 -1.73
C TYR A 53 8.71 21.29 -3.09
N SER A 54 8.32 20.61 -4.17
CA SER A 54 8.80 20.92 -5.53
C SER A 54 8.12 22.14 -6.15
N GLY A 55 7.00 22.60 -5.57
CA GLY A 55 6.16 23.63 -6.18
C GLY A 55 5.51 23.18 -7.50
N LEU A 56 5.50 21.87 -7.80
CA LEU A 56 4.87 21.34 -8.99
C LEU A 56 3.35 21.41 -8.83
N GLN A 57 2.73 22.26 -9.64
CA GLN A 57 1.29 22.45 -9.64
C GLN A 57 0.69 21.89 -10.93
N VAL A 58 -0.43 21.18 -10.79
CA VAL A 58 -1.19 20.76 -11.96
C VAL A 58 -1.87 21.98 -12.57
N PRO A 59 -1.67 22.26 -13.87
CA PRO A 59 -2.27 23.41 -14.53
C PRO A 59 -3.77 23.15 -14.71
N LEU A 60 -4.55 23.58 -13.72
CA LEU A 60 -6.01 23.62 -13.76
C LEU A 60 -6.46 25.07 -13.86
N PRO A 61 -7.57 25.35 -14.59
CA PRO A 61 -8.18 26.68 -14.59
C PRO A 61 -8.50 27.12 -13.17
N GLU A 62 -8.16 28.36 -12.80
CA GLU A 62 -8.40 28.88 -11.43
C GLU A 62 -9.88 28.83 -11.07
N GLU A 63 -10.78 29.02 -12.04
CA GLU A 63 -12.23 28.89 -11.84
C GLU A 63 -12.63 27.47 -11.39
N ALA A 64 -11.98 26.44 -11.94
CA ALA A 64 -12.23 25.05 -11.54
C ALA A 64 -11.68 24.75 -10.14
N VAL A 65 -10.54 25.37 -9.77
CA VAL A 65 -9.97 25.26 -8.42
C VAL A 65 -10.87 25.95 -7.41
N ALA A 66 -11.29 27.19 -7.68
CA ALA A 66 -12.15 27.98 -6.82
C ALA A 66 -13.53 27.33 -6.63
N GLU A 67 -14.17 26.83 -7.69
CA GLU A 67 -15.46 26.13 -7.55
C GLU A 67 -15.31 24.82 -6.79
N GLY A 68 -14.23 24.06 -7.04
CA GLY A 68 -13.91 22.86 -6.28
C GLY A 68 -13.72 23.14 -4.79
N ASN A 69 -12.99 24.19 -4.45
CA ASN A 69 -12.79 24.64 -3.07
C ASN A 69 -14.10 25.13 -2.45
N ARG A 70 -14.97 25.80 -3.21
CA ARG A 70 -16.30 26.23 -2.73
C ARG A 70 -17.19 25.04 -2.34
N ILE A 71 -17.20 23.99 -3.17
CA ILE A 71 -17.93 22.75 -2.87
C ILE A 71 -17.35 22.09 -1.63
N MET A 72 -16.02 21.99 -1.55
CA MET A 72 -15.35 21.35 -0.42
C MET A 72 -15.53 22.13 0.89
N SER A 73 -15.49 23.46 0.84
CA SER A 73 -15.73 24.33 2.00
C SER A 73 -17.14 24.18 2.56
N LYS A 74 -18.16 24.01 1.71
CA LYS A 74 -19.53 23.68 2.14
C LYS A 74 -19.60 22.31 2.81
N LEU A 75 -18.81 21.35 2.35
CA LEU A 75 -18.75 20.02 2.94
C LEU A 75 -18.03 20.05 4.30
N ARG A 76 -16.84 20.67 4.37
CA ARG A 76 -16.06 20.82 5.61
C ARG A 76 -16.85 21.51 6.71
N SER A 77 -17.51 22.62 6.38
CA SER A 77 -18.29 23.40 7.37
C SER A 77 -19.45 22.58 7.94
N ARG A 78 -20.06 21.69 7.15
CA ARG A 78 -21.10 20.76 7.62
C ARG A 78 -20.57 19.75 8.64
N TYR A 79 -19.30 19.36 8.54
CA TYR A 79 -18.64 18.45 9.49
C TYR A 79 -17.90 19.18 10.62
N GLY A 80 -18.07 20.50 10.76
CA GLY A 80 -17.45 21.29 11.83
C GLY A 80 -15.98 21.66 11.60
N PHE A 81 -15.50 21.58 10.36
CA PHE A 81 -14.15 22.02 10.01
C PHE A 81 -14.15 23.41 9.35
N ASP A 82 -13.02 24.10 9.46
CA ASP A 82 -12.80 25.40 8.83
C ASP A 82 -12.91 25.34 7.29
N PRO A 83 -13.46 26.38 6.65
CA PRO A 83 -13.49 26.47 5.20
C PRO A 83 -12.06 26.52 4.62
N ILE A 84 -11.93 26.01 3.40
CA ILE A 84 -10.70 26.07 2.62
C ILE A 84 -10.67 27.41 1.89
N ASP A 85 -9.49 28.03 1.83
CA ASP A 85 -9.24 29.23 1.04
C ASP A 85 -9.61 28.98 -0.43
N PRO A 86 -10.39 29.86 -1.09
CA PRO A 86 -10.76 29.72 -2.50
C PRO A 86 -9.58 29.44 -3.44
N ASP A 87 -8.41 30.00 -3.16
CA ASP A 87 -7.22 29.87 -4.00
C ASP A 87 -6.29 28.74 -3.53
N SER A 88 -6.72 27.94 -2.54
CA SER A 88 -5.92 26.86 -1.99
C SER A 88 -5.71 25.72 -2.99
N ARG A 89 -4.45 25.37 -3.23
CA ARG A 89 -4.07 24.18 -4.01
C ARG A 89 -4.15 22.87 -3.22
N LEU A 90 -4.56 22.90 -1.95
CA LEU A 90 -4.63 21.73 -1.07
C LEU A 90 -5.44 20.58 -1.71
N MET A 91 -6.66 20.87 -2.18
CA MET A 91 -7.53 19.86 -2.78
C MET A 91 -6.96 19.30 -4.09
N VAL A 92 -6.37 20.18 -4.91
CA VAL A 92 -5.71 19.79 -6.16
C VAL A 92 -4.51 18.88 -5.88
N ASN A 93 -3.67 19.23 -4.90
CA ASN A 93 -2.49 18.45 -4.54
C ASN A 93 -2.88 17.08 -3.96
N LEU A 94 -3.93 17.01 -3.14
CA LEU A 94 -4.47 15.74 -2.64
C LEU A 94 -5.03 14.88 -3.77
N ALA A 95 -5.83 15.47 -4.68
CA ALA A 95 -6.38 14.77 -5.83
C ALA A 95 -5.28 14.26 -6.77
N THR A 96 -4.25 15.09 -7.02
CA THR A 96 -3.08 14.74 -7.83
C THR A 96 -2.31 13.59 -7.19
N SER A 97 -2.07 13.68 -5.88
CA SER A 97 -1.38 12.61 -5.14
C SER A 97 -2.14 11.30 -5.23
N TYR A 98 -3.45 11.32 -5.05
CA TYR A 98 -4.29 10.14 -5.23
C TYR A 98 -4.25 9.59 -6.66
N ALA A 99 -4.29 10.46 -7.66
CA ALA A 99 -4.18 10.07 -9.07
C ALA A 99 -2.84 9.39 -9.36
N VAL A 100 -1.72 9.93 -8.85
CA VAL A 100 -0.39 9.31 -8.97
C VAL A 100 -0.37 7.94 -8.31
N VAL A 101 -0.89 7.80 -7.08
CA VAL A 101 -0.97 6.48 -6.40
C VAL A 101 -1.82 5.48 -7.19
N LYS A 102 -2.85 5.95 -7.92
CA LYS A 102 -3.65 5.14 -8.84
C LYS A 102 -2.85 4.73 -10.09
N VAL A 103 -2.11 5.64 -10.69
CA VAL A 103 -1.23 5.32 -11.83
C VAL A 103 -0.19 4.28 -11.43
N LEU A 104 0.31 4.35 -10.19
CA LEU A 104 1.26 3.38 -9.63
C LEU A 104 0.63 2.00 -9.31
N MET A 105 -0.67 1.78 -9.51
CA MET A 105 -1.33 0.49 -9.20
C MET A 105 -0.61 -0.75 -9.76
N PRO A 106 -0.17 -0.80 -11.04
CA PRO A 106 0.51 -1.99 -11.57
C PRO A 106 1.83 -2.27 -10.83
N VAL A 107 2.58 -1.21 -10.56
CA VAL A 107 3.85 -1.29 -9.81
C VAL A 107 3.59 -1.74 -8.38
N ARG A 108 2.53 -1.22 -7.73
CA ARG A 108 2.14 -1.60 -6.37
C ARG A 108 1.77 -3.08 -6.28
N LEU A 109 0.99 -3.59 -7.23
CA LEU A 109 0.62 -5.01 -7.28
C LEU A 109 1.86 -5.89 -7.48
N ALA A 110 2.74 -5.54 -8.41
CA ALA A 110 3.98 -6.27 -8.66
C ALA A 110 4.92 -6.25 -7.45
N ALA A 111 5.12 -5.09 -6.83
CA ALA A 111 5.95 -4.92 -5.65
C ALA A 111 5.40 -5.70 -4.45
N SER A 112 4.10 -5.59 -4.15
CA SER A 112 3.46 -6.35 -3.08
C SER A 112 3.56 -7.86 -3.32
N ALA A 113 3.32 -8.34 -4.54
CA ALA A 113 3.46 -9.76 -4.87
C ALA A 113 4.89 -10.27 -4.69
N ALA A 114 5.89 -9.50 -5.14
CA ALA A 114 7.30 -9.85 -5.01
C ALA A 114 7.80 -9.86 -3.54
N MET A 115 7.29 -8.95 -2.71
CA MET A 115 7.67 -8.85 -1.29
C MET A 115 6.93 -9.84 -0.37
N THR A 116 5.76 -10.34 -0.79
CA THR A 116 4.93 -11.28 -0.01
C THR A 116 5.70 -12.49 0.55
N PRO A 117 6.51 -13.27 -0.20
CA PRO A 117 7.20 -14.44 0.36
C PRO A 117 8.16 -14.08 1.50
N PHE A 118 8.93 -13.00 1.35
CA PHE A 118 9.87 -12.54 2.38
C PHE A 118 9.12 -12.05 3.63
N PHE A 119 8.04 -11.31 3.42
CA PHE A 119 7.28 -10.73 4.52
C PHE A 119 6.43 -11.77 5.27
N ALA A 120 5.93 -12.80 4.59
CA ALA A 120 5.20 -13.90 5.24
C ALA A 120 6.12 -14.65 6.24
N GLU A 121 7.38 -14.85 5.86
CA GLU A 121 8.40 -15.43 6.75
C GLU A 121 8.84 -14.48 7.88
N ARG A 122 8.84 -13.15 7.64
CA ARG A 122 9.18 -12.15 8.66
C ARG A 122 8.04 -11.99 9.68
N LEU A 123 6.81 -11.89 9.20
CA LEU A 123 5.60 -11.69 9.99
C LEU A 123 5.31 -12.92 10.87
N SER A 124 5.43 -14.12 10.31
CA SER A 124 5.29 -15.36 11.11
C SER A 124 6.33 -15.43 12.25
N ARG A 125 7.58 -14.99 12.02
CA ARG A 125 8.59 -14.89 13.09
C ARG A 125 8.23 -13.85 14.14
N LEU A 126 7.72 -12.68 13.74
CA LEU A 126 7.29 -11.61 14.64
C LEU A 126 6.14 -12.07 15.55
N PHE A 127 5.10 -12.67 14.95
CA PHE A 127 3.98 -13.21 15.69
C PHE A 127 4.37 -14.35 16.62
N ARG A 128 5.26 -15.26 16.19
CA ARG A 128 5.75 -16.34 17.04
C ARG A 128 6.52 -15.80 18.24
N SER A 129 7.30 -14.73 18.05
CA SER A 129 8.02 -14.05 19.14
C SER A 129 7.05 -13.39 20.13
N LEU A 130 6.04 -12.65 19.64
CA LEU A 130 5.02 -12.05 20.50
C LEU A 130 4.21 -13.10 21.28
N PHE A 131 3.86 -14.21 20.64
CA PHE A 131 3.08 -15.28 21.27
C PHE A 131 3.90 -16.10 22.28
N ASN A 132 5.19 -16.36 22.01
CA ASN A 132 6.07 -17.01 22.99
C ASN A 132 6.36 -16.12 24.19
N ASN A 133 6.42 -14.79 24.01
CA ASN A 133 6.65 -13.86 25.12
C ASN A 133 5.46 -13.83 26.10
N LYS A 134 4.23 -13.99 25.60
CA LYS A 134 3.02 -14.12 26.45
C LYS A 134 2.92 -15.43 27.25
N ARG A 135 3.68 -16.47 26.90
CA ARG A 135 3.71 -17.73 27.68
C ARG A 135 4.79 -17.73 28.78
N LYS A 136 5.66 -16.71 28.81
CA LYS A 136 6.78 -16.60 29.76
C LYS A 136 6.53 -15.56 30.87
N ASN A 137 5.42 -14.83 30.79
CA ASN A 137 4.84 -14.00 31.84
C ASN A 137 3.54 -14.66 32.32
#